data_AF-A0A7W1KF53-F1
#
_entry.id   AF-A0A7W1KF53-F1
#
_cell.length_a   1.000
_cell.length_b   1.000
_cell.length_c   1.000
_cell.angle_alpha   90.00
_cell.angle_beta   90.00
_cell.angle_gamma   90.00
#
_symmetry.space_group_name_H-M   'P 1'
#
loop_
_entity.id
_entity.type
_entity.pdbx_description
1 polymer ?
#
loop_
_entity_poly.entity_id
_entity_poly.type
_entity_poly.pdbx_seq_one_letter_code
_entity_poly.pdbx_strand_id
1 'polypeptide(L)' 'MGVDLSAPAAGVITLGLCSAAYLSQIIRESINAIPRGQWEATQVLGYTTPAALRYVILRQIVRSVVPACAGELDQLLAPQ' A
#
# COMPACT_ATOMS: atom_id res chain seq x y z
N MET A 1 15.37 14.31 -27.09
CA MET A 1 15.81 14.77 -25.76
C MET A 1 16.07 13.53 -24.93
N GLY A 2 17.32 13.04 -24.91
CA GLY A 2 17.70 11.95 -24.02
C GLY A 2 17.77 12.50 -22.61
N VAL A 3 17.13 11.85 -21.64
CA VAL A 3 17.28 12.23 -20.24
C VAL A 3 18.60 11.59 -19.80
N ASP A 4 19.66 12.39 -19.67
CA ASP A 4 20.95 11.94 -19.10
C ASP A 4 20.76 11.70 -17.59
N LEU A 5 20.10 10.60 -17.25
CA LEU A 5 20.00 10.13 -15.87
C LEU A 5 21.35 9.60 -15.44
N SER A 6 22.00 10.32 -14.53
CA SER A 6 23.17 9.82 -13.80
C SER A 6 22.86 8.42 -13.25
N ALA A 7 23.80 7.47 -13.37
CA ALA A 7 23.66 6.09 -12.93
C ALA A 7 22.96 5.91 -11.55
N PRO A 8 23.27 6.69 -10.50
CA PRO A 8 22.52 6.64 -9.24
C PRO A 8 21.04 7.01 -9.37
N ALA A 9 20.70 8.03 -10.16
CA ALA A 9 19.32 8.46 -10.35
C ALA A 9 18.49 7.40 -11.10
N ALA A 10 19.07 6.78 -12.13
CA ALA A 10 18.45 5.67 -12.85
C ALA A 10 18.21 4.46 -11.95
N GLY A 11 19.16 4.13 -11.06
CA GLY A 11 19.02 3.07 -10.06
C GLY A 11 17.89 3.34 -9.06
N VAL A 12 17.83 4.55 -8.49
CA VAL A 12 16.77 4.94 -7.53
C VAL A 12 15.39 4.88 -8.17
N ILE A 13 15.24 5.37 -9.40
CA ILE A 13 13.96 5.34 -10.11
C ILE A 13 13.53 3.91 -10.40
N THR A 14 14.45 3.07 -10.89
CA THR A 14 14.16 1.67 -11.21
C THR A 14 13.72 0.89 -9.97
N LEU A 15 14.47 1.02 -8.87
CA LEU A 15 14.14 0.37 -7.60
C LEU A 15 12.85 0.94 -7.00
N GLY A 16 12.68 2.26 -7.05
CA GLY A 16 11.48 2.94 -6.55
C GLY A 16 10.22 2.52 -7.30
N LEU A 17 10.27 2.38 -8.62
CA LEU A 17 9.16 1.88 -9.44
C LEU A 17 8.83 0.41 -9.13
N CYS A 18 9.84 -0.43 -8.98
CA CYS A 18 9.65 -1.83 -8.63
C CYS A 18 8.95 -1.97 -7.26
N SER A 19 9.46 -1.25 -6.25
CA SER A 19 8.87 -1.22 -4.91
C SER A 19 7.45 -0.61 -4.92
N ALA A 20 7.21 0.46 -5.68
CA ALA A 20 5.88 1.06 -5.80
C ALA A 20 4.87 0.12 -6.46
N ALA A 21 5.28 -0.67 -7.45
CA ALA A 21 4.44 -1.67 -8.10
C ALA A 21 4.06 -2.81 -7.13
N TYR A 22 5.01 -3.24 -6.28
CA TYR A 22 4.74 -4.21 -5.22
C TYR A 22 3.77 -3.65 -4.17
N LEU A 23 4.04 -2.44 -3.65
CA LEU A 23 3.17 -1.78 -2.67
C LEU A 23 1.75 -1.55 -3.23
N SER A 24 1.63 -1.17 -4.50
CA SER A 24 0.34 -1.02 -5.16
C SER A 24 -0.48 -2.31 -5.19
N GLN A 25 0.17 -3.48 -5.32
CA GLN A 25 -0.52 -4.77 -5.29
C GLN A 25 -1.00 -5.09 -3.88
N ILE A 26 -0.17 -4.86 -2.87
CA ILE A 26 -0.55 -5.05 -1.45
C ILE A 26 -1.76 -4.17 -1.10
N ILE A 27 -1.75 -2.89 -1.49
CA ILE A 27 -2.86 -1.98 -1.22
C ILE A 27 -4.16 -2.46 -1.89
N ARG A 28 -4.07 -2.89 -3.15
CA ARG A 28 -5.22 -3.43 -3.89
C ARG A 28 -5.78 -4.69 -3.23
N GLU A 29 -4.91 -5.62 -2.84
CA GLU A 29 -5.30 -6.83 -2.11
C GLU A 29 -5.93 -6.49 -0.76
N SER A 30 -5.36 -5.53 -0.04
CA SER A 30 -5.88 -5.06 1.26
C SER A 30 -7.27 -4.44 1.13
N ILE A 31 -7.55 -3.70 0.06
CA ILE A 31 -8.89 -3.15 -0.22
C ILE A 31 -9.86 -4.29 -0.54
N ASN A 32 -9.45 -5.25 -1.36
CA ASN A 32 -10.29 -6.38 -1.77
C ASN A 32 -10.57 -7.36 -0.62
N ALA A 33 -9.69 -7.43 0.38
CA ALA A 33 -9.88 -8.25 1.58
C ALA A 33 -10.97 -7.71 2.52
N ILE A 34 -11.45 -6.48 2.31
CA ILE A 34 -12.45 -5.85 3.17
C ILE A 34 -13.82 -6.49 2.93
N PRO A 35 -14.45 -7.10 3.96
CA PRO A 35 -15.76 -7.71 3.82
C PRO A 35 -16.81 -6.69 3.38
N ARG A 36 -17.75 -7.10 2.51
CA ARG A 36 -18.89 -6.24 2.11
C ARG A 36 -19.67 -5.68 3.30
N GLY A 37 -19.78 -6.42 4.41
CA GLY A 37 -20.43 -5.95 5.63
C GLY A 37 -19.83 -4.67 6.23
N GLN A 38 -18.54 -4.39 6.04
CA GLN A 38 -17.93 -3.12 6.46
C GLN A 38 -18.40 -1.95 5.59
N TRP A 39 -18.58 -2.19 4.29
CA TRP A 39 -19.13 -1.21 3.36
C TRP A 39 -20.61 -0.94 3.63
N GLU A 40 -21.37 -1.98 3.98
CA GLU A 40 -22.76 -1.83 4.39
C GLU A 40 -22.88 -1.11 5.74
N ALA A 41 -22.03 -1.44 6.72
CA ALA A 41 -22.00 -0.77 8.02
C ALA A 41 -21.66 0.72 7.88
N THR A 42 -20.71 1.09 7.03
CA THR A 42 -20.38 2.51 6.79
C THR A 42 -21.53 3.27 6.12
N GLN A 43 -22.27 2.62 5.22
CA GLN A 43 -23.49 3.19 4.62
C GLN A 43 -24.62 3.35 5.65
N VAL A 44 -24.84 2.37 6.52
CA VAL A 44 -25.84 2.44 7.61
C VAL A 44 -25.51 3.56 8.59
N LEU A 45 -24.23 3.80 8.84
CA LEU A 45 -23.74 4.91 9.67
C LEU A 45 -23.79 6.28 8.96
N GLY A 46 -24.24 6.33 7.70
CA GLY A 46 -24.38 7.57 6.94
C GLY A 46 -23.07 8.16 6.42
N TYR A 47 -21.98 7.38 6.37
CA TYR A 47 -20.72 7.86 5.80
C TYR A 47 -20.81 7.98 4.29
N THR A 48 -20.24 9.06 3.75
CA THR A 48 -19.94 9.15 2.32
C THR A 48 -18.77 8.23 1.97
N THR A 49 -18.70 7.74 0.73
CA THR A 49 -17.61 6.87 0.24
C THR A 49 -16.20 7.36 0.61
N PRO A 50 -15.83 8.66 0.43
CA PRO A 50 -14.51 9.13 0.84
C PRO A 50 -14.32 9.15 2.37
N ALA A 51 -15.38 9.37 3.16
CA ALA A 51 -15.31 9.31 4.62
C ALA A 51 -15.14 7.86 5.11
N ALA A 52 -15.89 6.91 4.53
CA ALA A 52 -15.75 5.48 4.80
C ALA A 52 -14.32 4.99 4.47
N LEU A 53 -13.79 5.42 3.32
CA LEU A 53 -12.42 5.14 2.90
C LEU A 53 -11.41 5.68 3.91
N ARG A 54 -11.52 6.94 4.33
CA ARG A 54 -10.53 7.59 5.21
C ARG A 54 -10.59 7.12 6.66
N TYR A 55 -11.78 6.92 7.22
CA TYR A 55 -11.95 6.69 8.66
C TYR A 55 -12.01 5.21 9.04
N VAL A 56 -12.54 4.34 8.18
CA VAL A 56 -12.70 2.92 8.49
C VAL A 56 -11.69 2.09 7.70
N ILE A 57 -11.77 2.17 6.38
CA ILE A 57 -11.03 1.29 5.46
C ILE A 57 -9.52 1.56 5.52
N LEU A 58 -9.10 2.83 5.47
CA LEU A 58 -7.69 3.20 5.52
C LEU A 58 -7.03 2.71 6.80
N ARG A 59 -7.70 2.83 7.95
CA ARG A 59 -7.18 2.33 9.24
C ARG A 59 -7.00 0.82 9.23
N GLN A 60 -7.92 0.10 8.58
CA GLN A 60 -7.89 -1.35 8.46
C GLN A 60 -6.76 -1.82 7.53
N ILE A 61 -6.58 -1.14 6.39
CA ILE A 61 -5.49 -1.40 5.45
C ILE A 61 -4.14 -1.13 6.11
N VAL A 62 -3.97 -0.01 6.82
CA VAL A 62 -2.71 0.32 7.50
C VAL A 62 -2.29 -0.80 8.45
N ARG A 63 -3.23 -1.39 9.20
CA ARG A 63 -2.93 -2.51 10.11
C ARG A 63 -2.47 -3.78 9.37
N SER A 64 -2.82 -3.95 8.09
CA SER A 64 -2.38 -5.06 7.24
C SER A 64 -1.07 -4.76 6.48
N VAL A 65 -0.86 -3.51 6.06
CA VAL A 65 0.33 -3.08 5.31
C VAL A 65 1.55 -2.92 6.22
N VAL A 66 1.37 -2.42 7.45
CA VAL A 66 2.47 -2.25 8.43
C VAL A 66 3.26 -3.54 8.68
N PRO A 67 2.64 -4.70 8.97
CA PRO A 67 3.38 -5.94 9.12
C PRO A 67 4.02 -6.43 7.81
N ALA A 68 3.41 -6.16 6.63
CA ALA A 68 4.01 -6.51 5.34
C ALA A 68 5.30 -5.72 5.07
N CYS A 69 5.31 -4.41 5.36
CA CYS A 69 6.52 -3.59 5.27
C CYS A 69 7.58 -4.00 6.30
N ALA A 70 7.17 -4.40 7.50
CA ALA A 70 8.09 -4.92 8.51
C ALA A 70 8.75 -6.24 8.06
N GLY A 71 8.00 -7.11 7.36
CA GLY A 71 8.53 -8.34 6.77
C GLY A 71 9.58 -8.10 5.69
N GLU A 72 9.38 -7.12 4.79
CA GLU A 72 10.42 -6.78 3.79
C GLU A 72 11.68 -6.21 4.44
N LEU A 73 11.54 -5.41 5.51
CA LEU A 73 12.68 -4.92 6.28
C LEU A 73 13.42 -6.05 6.99
N ASP A 74 12.70 -7.01 7.58
CA ASP A 74 13.28 -8.20 8.21
C ASP A 74 14.05 -9.04 7.19
N GLN A 75 13.46 -9.27 6.01
CA GLN A 75 14.12 -10.01 4.92
C GLN A 75 15.38 -9.32 4.38
N LEU A 76 15.47 -7.99 4.48
CA LEU A 76 16.68 -7.24 4.12
C LEU A 76 17.71 -7.15 5.25
N LEU A 77 17.30 -7.24 6.51
CA LEU A 77 18.17 -7.13 7.69
C LEU A 77 18.65 -8.50 8.20
N ALA A 78 17.96 -9.58 7.87
CA ALA A 78 18.36 -10.93 8.24
C ALA A 78 19.66 -11.31 7.51
N PRO A 79 20.75 -11.62 8.23
CA PRO A 79 21.92 -12.20 7.60
C PRO A 79 21.54 -13.59 7.10
N GLN A 80 21.71 -13.83 5.79
CA GLN A 80 21.69 -15.19 5.21
C GLN A 80 22.78 -16.05 5.87
#